data_AF-A0A257AT50-F1
#
_entry.id   AF-A0A257AT50-F1
#
_cell.length_a   1.000
_cell.length_b   1.000
_cell.length_c   1.000
_cell.angle_alpha   90.00
_cell.angle_beta   90.00
_cell.angle_gamma   90.00
#
_symmetry.space_group_name_H-M   'P 1'
#
loop_
_entity.id
_entity.type
_entity.pdbx_description
1 polymer ?
#
loop_
_entity_poly.entity_id
_entity_poly.type
_entity_poly.pdbx_seq_one_letter_code
_entity_poly.pdbx_strand_id
1 'polypeptide(L)'
;MPQKLTNLEERAIRLLLKHEKKGMVKRVKEFAKDRWTRRLIPLIREVKLDPIRGAPCLSCEYEHICGREGKIKPENCPKLESWVLESYRSSLKKSSKR
;
A
#
# COMPACT_ATOMS: atom_id res chain seq x y z
N MET A 1 -9.54 -40.33 -13.15
CA MET A 1 -9.72 -39.52 -14.39
C MET A 1 -9.67 -38.04 -14.03
N PRO A 2 -8.87 -37.20 -14.71
CA PRO A 2 -8.90 -35.76 -14.45
C PRO A 2 -10.25 -35.19 -14.89
N GLN A 3 -10.98 -34.58 -13.96
CA GLN A 3 -12.23 -33.89 -14.27
C GLN A 3 -11.94 -32.68 -15.16
N LYS A 4 -12.71 -32.49 -16.24
CA LYS A 4 -12.62 -31.30 -17.08
C LYS A 4 -13.08 -30.09 -16.28
N LEU A 5 -12.26 -29.04 -16.24
CA LEU A 5 -12.65 -27.78 -15.64
C LEU A 5 -13.70 -27.09 -16.50
N THR A 6 -14.63 -26.42 -15.83
CA THR A 6 -15.59 -25.51 -16.45
C THR A 6 -14.92 -24.20 -16.87
N ASN A 7 -15.50 -23.51 -17.85
CA ASN A 7 -15.03 -22.19 -18.30
C ASN A 7 -14.92 -21.15 -17.17
N LEU A 8 -15.78 -21.27 -16.14
CA LEU A 8 -15.76 -20.39 -14.97
C LEU A 8 -14.53 -20.66 -14.09
N GLU A 9 -14.21 -21.93 -13.86
CA GLU A 9 -13.06 -22.34 -13.05
C GLU A 9 -11.74 -21.89 -13.72
N GLU A 10 -11.63 -22.00 -15.04
CA GLU A 10 -10.45 -21.51 -15.76
C GLU A 10 -10.27 -19.99 -15.65
N ARG A 11 -11.37 -19.23 -15.72
CA ARG A 11 -11.35 -17.77 -15.54
C ARG A 11 -10.94 -17.41 -14.10
N ALA A 12 -11.49 -18.12 -13.11
CA ALA A 12 -11.13 -17.93 -11.71
C ALA A 12 -9.64 -18.21 -11.47
N ILE A 13 -9.11 -19.31 -12.01
CA ILE A 13 -7.68 -19.64 -11.89
C ILE A 13 -6.80 -18.55 -12.51
N ARG A 14 -7.15 -18.07 -13.71
CA ARG A 14 -6.43 -16.95 -14.36
C ARG A 14 -6.43 -15.69 -13.49
N LEU A 15 -7.59 -15.36 -12.91
CA LEU A 15 -7.72 -14.21 -12.03
C LEU A 15 -6.85 -14.35 -10.77
N LEU A 16 -6.84 -15.53 -10.17
CA LEU A 16 -6.02 -15.83 -8.99
C LEU A 16 -4.53 -15.72 -9.29
N LEU A 17 -4.07 -16.26 -10.42
CA LEU A 17 -2.67 -16.14 -10.86
C LEU A 17 -2.28 -14.66 -11.08
N LYS A 18 -3.18 -13.85 -11.64
CA LYS A 18 -2.96 -12.41 -11.83
C LYS A 18 -2.84 -11.68 -10.48
N HIS A 19 -3.69 -12.02 -9.51
CA HIS A 19 -3.67 -11.40 -8.17
C HIS A 19 -2.48 -11.86 -7.32
N GLU A 20 -2.02 -13.10 -7.50
CA GLU A 20 -0.79 -13.60 -6.89
C GLU A 20 0.43 -12.85 -7.44
N LYS A 21 0.52 -12.66 -8.76
CA LYS A 21 1.58 -11.84 -9.40
C LYS A 21 1.58 -10.38 -8.92
N LYS A 22 0.40 -9.81 -8.65
CA LYS A 22 0.26 -8.46 -8.08
C LYS A 22 0.60 -8.39 -6.58
N GLY A 23 0.83 -9.52 -5.92
CA GLY A 23 1.09 -9.58 -4.48
C GLY A 23 -0.12 -9.23 -3.62
N MET A 24 -1.34 -9.49 -4.12
CA MET A 24 -2.60 -9.28 -3.38
C MET A 24 -3.07 -10.54 -2.66
N VAL A 25 -2.67 -11.73 -3.14
CA VAL A 25 -3.07 -13.03 -2.58
C VAL A 25 -1.86 -13.95 -2.57
N LYS A 26 -1.69 -14.72 -1.49
CA LYS A 26 -0.71 -15.81 -1.38
C LYS A 26 -1.44 -17.15 -1.43
N ARG A 27 -0.88 -18.11 -2.18
CA ARG A 27 -1.37 -19.49 -2.16
C ARG A 27 -0.49 -20.35 -1.26
N VAL A 28 -1.09 -20.96 -0.24
CA VAL A 28 -0.40 -21.86 0.69
C VAL A 28 -0.93 -23.27 0.48
N LYS A 29 -0.03 -24.26 0.43
CA LYS A 29 -0.41 -25.67 0.28
C LYS A 29 -1.04 -26.15 1.60
N GLU A 30 -2.24 -26.70 1.53
CA GLU A 30 -2.99 -27.19 2.69
C GLU A 30 -3.59 -28.55 2.36
N PHE A 31 -3.55 -29.48 3.31
CA PHE A 31 -4.14 -30.80 3.15
C PHE A 31 -5.59 -30.75 3.61
N ALA A 32 -6.53 -30.98 2.68
CA ALA A 32 -7.95 -30.91 2.97
C ALA A 32 -8.70 -31.95 2.13
N LYS A 33 -9.64 -32.68 2.73
CA LYS A 33 -10.43 -33.73 2.06
C LYS A 33 -9.56 -34.77 1.33
N ASP A 34 -8.53 -35.26 2.02
CA ASP A 34 -7.56 -36.26 1.52
C ASP A 34 -6.84 -35.88 0.22
N ARG A 35 -6.77 -34.58 -0.08
CA ARG A 35 -6.05 -34.04 -1.23
C ARG A 35 -5.28 -32.79 -0.85
N TRP A 36 -4.15 -32.60 -1.53
CA TRP A 36 -3.44 -31.33 -1.49
C TRP A 36 -4.24 -30.27 -2.21
N THR A 37 -4.66 -29.24 -1.47
CA THR A 37 -5.34 -28.06 -1.99
C THR A 37 -4.49 -26.81 -1.74
N ARG A 38 -4.90 -25.67 -2.31
CA ARG A 38 -4.22 -24.39 -2.12
C ARG A 38 -5.18 -23.43 -1.42
N ARG A 39 -4.87 -23.05 -0.19
CA ARG A 39 -5.56 -21.99 0.54
C ARG A 39 -5.13 -20.64 0.02
N LEU A 40 -6.10 -19.75 -0.20
CA LEU A 40 -5.87 -18.37 -0.58
C LEU A 40 -5.80 -17.51 0.69
N ILE A 41 -4.71 -16.77 0.85
CA ILE A 41 -4.53 -15.82 1.95
C ILE A 41 -4.43 -14.42 1.34
N PRO A 42 -5.36 -13.49 1.64
CA PRO A 42 -5.24 -12.12 1.19
C PRO A 42 -4.01 -11.47 1.84
N LEU A 43 -3.17 -10.84 1.02
CA LEU A 43 -2.06 -10.00 1.47
C LEU A 43 -2.60 -8.57 1.58
N ILE A 44 -3.19 -8.27 2.73
CA ILE A 44 -3.62 -6.90 3.03
C ILE A 44 -2.35 -6.09 3.30
N ARG A 45 -2.09 -5.11 2.44
CA ARG A 45 -1.03 -4.13 2.70
C ARG A 45 -1.58 -3.15 3.72
N GLU A 46 -1.05 -3.21 4.93
CA GLU A 46 -1.32 -2.17 5.93
C GLU A 46 -0.70 -0.87 5.42
N VAL A 47 -1.56 0.10 5.11
CA VAL A 47 -1.11 1.46 4.78
C VAL A 47 -0.78 2.14 6.11
N LYS A 48 0.52 2.26 6.41
CA LYS A 48 0.97 3.03 7.56
C LYS A 48 0.84 4.52 7.25
N LEU A 49 0.23 5.26 8.17
CA LEU A 49 0.12 6.72 8.08
C LEU A 49 1.38 7.44 8.56
N ASP A 50 2.37 6.71 9.08
CA ASP A 50 3.63 7.26 9.59
C ASP A 50 4.32 8.26 8.62
N PRO A 51 4.38 8.02 7.30
CA PRO A 51 5.08 8.93 6.38
C PRO A 51 4.43 10.32 6.25
N ILE A 52 3.12 10.42 6.48
CA ILE A 52 2.36 11.67 6.35
C ILE A 52 1.89 12.19 7.71
N ARG A 53 2.32 11.55 8.80
CA ARG A 53 1.85 11.89 10.14
C ARG A 53 2.33 13.29 10.52
N GLY A 54 1.37 14.15 10.86
CA GLY A 54 1.65 15.55 11.21
C GLY A 54 1.96 16.45 10.01
N ALA A 55 1.75 15.99 8.77
CA ALA A 55 1.92 16.83 7.59
C ALA A 55 0.93 18.02 7.63
N PRO A 56 1.39 19.24 7.32
CA PRO A 56 0.57 20.44 7.47
C PRO A 56 -0.54 20.57 6.41
N CYS A 57 -0.47 19.82 5.30
CA CYS A 57 -1.38 19.96 4.17
C CYS A 57 -2.84 19.63 4.53
N LEU A 58 -3.06 18.55 5.28
CA LEU A 58 -4.41 18.07 5.64
C LEU A 58 -5.22 19.10 6.45
N SER A 59 -4.54 20.00 7.17
CA SER A 59 -5.14 21.06 7.97
C SER A 59 -4.74 22.45 7.46
N CYS A 60 -4.26 22.57 6.22
CA CYS A 60 -3.81 23.83 5.66
C CYS A 60 -5.00 24.66 5.19
N GLU A 61 -5.09 25.91 5.67
CA GLU A 61 -6.11 26.88 5.24
C GLU A 61 -6.08 27.13 3.73
N TYR A 62 -4.88 27.01 3.13
CA TYR A 62 -4.65 27.28 1.71
C TYR A 62 -4.71 26.04 0.82
N GLU A 63 -5.15 24.88 1.34
CA GLU A 63 -5.17 23.63 0.57
C GLU A 63 -5.92 23.76 -0.76
N HIS A 64 -7.05 24.47 -0.76
CA HIS A 64 -7.90 24.70 -1.93
C HIS A 64 -7.26 25.55 -3.04
N ILE A 65 -6.19 26.31 -2.73
CA ILE A 65 -5.44 27.12 -3.70
C ILE A 65 -3.99 26.67 -3.87
N CYS A 66 -3.56 25.62 -3.16
CA CYS A 66 -2.21 25.11 -3.18
C CYS A 66 -2.07 24.07 -4.31
N GLY A 67 -1.21 24.33 -5.30
CA GLY A 67 -1.04 23.42 -6.44
C GLY A 67 -0.05 23.94 -7.48
N ARG A 68 0.16 23.20 -8.57
CA ARG A 68 1.11 23.59 -9.65
C ARG A 68 0.76 24.93 -10.30
N GLU A 69 -0.52 25.16 -10.54
CA GLU A 69 -1.06 26.39 -11.14
C GLU A 69 -1.64 27.35 -10.09
N GLY A 70 -1.58 26.96 -8.82
CA GLY A 70 -2.08 27.76 -7.70
C GLY A 70 -1.20 28.98 -7.42
N LYS A 71 -1.78 30.01 -6.81
CA LYS A 71 -1.03 31.17 -6.29
C LYS A 71 -0.02 30.73 -5.23
N ILE A 72 -0.34 29.69 -4.49
CA ILE A 72 0.52 29.09 -3.47
C ILE A 72 1.02 27.76 -4.02
N LYS A 73 2.33 27.57 -3.97
CA LYS A 73 2.99 26.36 -4.48
C LYS A 73 3.60 25.58 -3.33
N PRO A 74 3.57 24.23 -3.39
CA PRO A 74 4.22 23.40 -2.37
C PRO A 74 5.74 23.60 -2.34
N GLU A 75 6.35 23.95 -3.47
CA GLU A 75 7.79 24.21 -3.63
C GLU A 75 8.29 25.35 -2.73
N ASN A 76 7.47 26.38 -2.52
CA ASN A 76 7.80 27.56 -1.73
C ASN A 76 6.97 27.64 -0.43
N CYS A 77 6.52 26.49 0.10
CA CYS A 77 5.68 26.45 1.28
C CYS A 77 6.51 26.33 2.57
N PRO A 78 6.58 27.38 3.43
CA PRO A 78 7.41 27.35 4.64
C PRO A 78 6.90 26.35 5.70
N LYS A 79 5.59 26.13 5.76
CA LYS A 79 4.98 25.11 6.64
C LYS A 79 5.45 23.70 6.24
N LEU A 80 5.52 23.44 4.93
CA LEU A 80 5.96 22.14 4.42
C LEU A 80 7.46 21.95 4.64
N GLU A 81 8.26 22.97 4.35
CA GLU A 81 9.71 22.94 4.54
C GLU A 81 10.10 22.63 6.00
N SER A 82 9.52 23.38 6.95
CA SER A 82 9.77 23.15 8.38
C SER A 82 9.38 21.74 8.84
N TRP A 83 8.23 21.24 8.38
CA TRP A 83 7.80 19.88 8.68
C TRP A 83 8.74 18.81 8.10
N VAL A 84 9.19 18.97 6.85
CA VAL A 84 10.13 18.02 6.22
C VAL A 84 11.46 17.99 6.98
N LEU A 85 12.00 19.15 7.32
CA LEU A 85 13.27 19.26 8.06
C LEU A 85 13.17 18.62 9.45
N GLU A 86 12.07 18.87 10.19
CA GLU A 86 11.88 18.29 11.52
C GLU A 86 11.64 16.77 11.46
N SER A 87 10.85 16.33 10.48
CA SER A 87 10.62 14.90 10.23
C SER A 87 11.92 14.17 9.90
N TYR A 88 12.78 14.78 9.08
CA TYR A 88 14.09 14.23 8.74
C TYR A 88 15.01 14.16 9.97
N ARG A 89 15.11 15.23 10.77
CA ARG A 89 15.88 15.25 12.02
C ARG A 89 15.41 14.17 12.99
N SER A 90 14.09 14.01 13.13
CA SER A 90 13.49 12.96 13.95
C SER A 90 13.81 11.55 13.44
N SER A 91 13.93 11.36 12.12
CA SER A 91 14.32 10.06 11.54
C SER A 91 15.76 9.67 11.88
N LEU A 92 16.71 10.63 11.88
CA LEU A 92 18.11 10.39 12.23
C LEU A 92 18.26 9.95 13.70
N LYS A 93 17.54 10.62 14.62
CA LYS A 93 17.54 10.26 16.05
C LYS A 93 17.05 8.83 16.30
N LYS A 94 16.07 8.35 15.52
CA LYS A 94 15.56 6.98 15.61
C LYS A 94 16.58 5.95 15.10
N SER A 95 17.38 6.30 14.09
CA SER A 95 18.43 5.42 13.57
C SER A 95 19.58 5.25 14.56
N SER A 96 19.94 6.30 15.30
CA SER A 96 21.04 6.25 16.29
C SER A 96 20.69 5.52 17.58
N LYS A 97 19.41 5.18 17.80
CA LYS A 97 18.90 4.55 19.02
C LYS A 97 18.61 3.05 18.83
N ARG A 98 18.88 2.51 17.64
CA ARG A 98 18.77 1.09 17.29
C ARG A 98 20.14 0.44 17.23
#